data_AF-A0A3C0VLG2-F1
#
_entry.id   AF-A0A3C0VLG2-F1
#
_cell.length_a   1.000
_cell.length_b   1.000
_cell.length_c   1.000
_cell.angle_alpha   90.00
_cell.angle_beta   90.00
_cell.angle_gamma   90.00
#
_symmetry.space_group_name_H-M   'P 1'
#
loop_
_entity.id
_entity.type
_entity.pdbx_description
1 polymer ?
#
loop_
_entity_poly.entity_id
_entity_poly.type
_entity_poly.pdbx_seq_one_letter_code
_entity_poly.pdbx_strand_id
1 'polypeptide(L)'
;MSDMVNVKIKTRRSYAESAKAMLDYVENGKTFQTDKIITLPTSIFTDADRWENEMSEIFEKLPLCLATTAELKEVGDYKTLEI
;
A
#
# COMPACT_ATOMS: atom_id res chain seq x y z
N MET A 1 9.53 -12.92 22.85
CA MET A 1 8.23 -13.40 22.32
C MET A 1 7.07 -12.41 22.54
N SER A 2 7.17 -11.44 23.46
CA SER A 2 6.12 -10.41 23.69
C SER A 2 6.16 -9.25 22.67
N ASP A 3 7.36 -8.87 22.22
CA ASP A 3 7.54 -7.65 21.40
C ASP A 3 7.06 -7.78 19.96
N MET A 4 7.18 -8.98 19.36
CA MET A 4 6.70 -9.25 17.99
C MET A 4 5.16 -9.23 17.88
N VAL A 5 4.45 -9.51 18.97
CA VAL A 5 2.98 -9.42 19.03
C VAL A 5 2.54 -7.96 19.02
N ASN A 6 3.28 -7.11 19.75
CA ASN A 6 2.99 -5.68 19.87
C ASN A 6 3.24 -4.93 18.55
N VAL A 7 4.30 -5.28 17.82
CA VAL A 7 4.57 -4.76 16.46
C VAL A 7 3.43 -5.13 15.51
N LYS A 8 3.03 -6.41 15.43
CA LYS A 8 1.93 -6.87 14.55
C LYS A 8 0.59 -6.16 14.83
N ILE A 9 0.28 -5.87 16.09
CA ILE A 9 -0.95 -5.15 16.49
C ILE A 9 -0.89 -3.69 16.04
N LYS A 10 0.27 -3.03 16.20
CA LYS A 10 0.47 -1.64 15.78
C LYS A 10 0.38 -1.48 14.25
N THR A 11 0.91 -2.42 13.48
CA THR A 11 0.85 -2.39 12.00
C THR A 11 -0.58 -2.56 11.47
N ARG A 12 -1.36 -3.50 12.01
CA ARG A 12 -2.77 -3.71 11.57
C ARG A 12 -3.67 -2.50 11.82
N ARG A 13 -3.47 -1.81 12.96
CA ARG A 13 -4.21 -0.60 13.28
C ARG A 13 -3.90 0.53 12.29
N SER A 14 -2.63 0.70 11.94
CA SER A 14 -2.19 1.70 10.94
C SER A 14 -2.85 1.46 9.57
N TYR A 15 -2.92 0.21 9.11
CA TYR A 15 -3.55 -0.08 7.80
C TYR A 15 -5.05 0.19 7.79
N ALA A 16 -5.76 -0.11 8.89
CA ALA A 16 -7.18 0.19 9.00
C ALA A 16 -7.45 1.71 9.01
N GLU A 17 -6.59 2.49 9.66
CA GLU A 17 -6.67 3.96 9.64
C GLU A 17 -6.39 4.53 8.24
N SER A 18 -5.38 4.01 7.53
CA SER A 18 -5.11 4.39 6.14
C SER A 18 -6.25 4.02 5.19
N ALA A 19 -6.85 2.83 5.34
CA ALA A 19 -8.00 2.41 4.54
C ALA A 19 -9.23 3.31 4.79
N LYS A 20 -9.46 3.72 6.05
CA LYS A 20 -10.53 4.65 6.40
C LYS A 20 -10.30 6.04 5.78
N ALA A 21 -9.08 6.55 5.81
CA ALA A 21 -8.73 7.81 5.16
C ALA A 21 -8.91 7.75 3.64
N MET A 22 -8.54 6.63 3.02
CA MET A 22 -8.74 6.41 1.60
C MET A 22 -10.23 6.40 1.21
N LEU A 23 -11.09 5.80 2.02
CA LEU A 23 -12.55 5.83 1.80
C LEU A 23 -13.09 7.26 1.86
N ASP A 24 -12.68 8.04 2.86
CA ASP A 24 -13.06 9.45 3.01
C ASP A 24 -12.64 10.31 1.80
N TYR A 25 -11.48 10.03 1.21
CA TYR A 25 -11.03 10.71 -0.01
C TYR A 25 -11.89 10.41 -1.24
N VAL A 26 -12.35 9.16 -1.37
CA VAL A 26 -13.23 8.75 -2.46
C VAL A 26 -14.62 9.39 -2.31
N GLU A 27 -15.17 9.39 -1.11
CA GLU A 27 -16.50 9.95 -0.83
C GLU A 27 -16.54 11.47 -1.01
N ASN A 28 -15.48 12.17 -0.60
CA ASN A 28 -15.41 13.64 -0.69
C ASN A 28 -14.80 14.16 -2.01
N GLY A 29 -14.34 13.26 -2.89
CA GLY A 29 -13.68 13.61 -4.16
C GLY A 29 -12.42 14.46 -3.98
N LYS A 30 -11.78 14.40 -2.80
CA LYS A 30 -10.58 15.18 -2.46
C LYS A 30 -9.50 14.23 -2.02
N THR A 31 -8.27 14.48 -2.48
CA THR A 31 -7.08 13.77 -2.01
C THR A 31 -6.25 14.68 -1.12
N PHE A 32 -5.31 14.10 -0.36
CA PHE A 32 -4.36 14.88 0.39
C PHE A 32 -3.48 15.70 -0.58
N GLN A 33 -3.68 17.01 -0.58
CA GLN A 33 -2.86 17.96 -1.34
C GLN A 33 -2.17 18.88 -0.35
N THR A 34 -0.86 19.06 -0.54
CA THR A 34 -0.13 20.13 0.14
C THR A 34 -0.45 21.46 -0.53
N ASP A 35 -0.46 22.52 0.27
CA ASP A 35 -0.47 23.92 -0.16
C ASP A 35 0.75 24.34 -0.99
N LYS A 36 1.78 23.48 -1.10
CA LYS A 36 3.06 23.79 -1.74
C LYS A 36 3.23 23.06 -3.07
N ILE A 37 3.80 23.76 -4.04
CA ILE A 37 4.30 23.17 -5.28
C ILE A 37 5.63 22.48 -4.95
N ILE A 38 5.71 21.17 -5.20
CA ILE A 38 6.93 20.38 -4.99
C ILE A 38 7.50 20.03 -6.37
N THR A 39 8.78 20.34 -6.58
CA THR A 39 9.52 19.90 -7.76
C THR A 39 10.25 18.61 -7.44
N LEU A 40 9.91 17.53 -8.14
CA LEU A 40 10.57 16.24 -8.01
C LEU A 40 11.59 16.07 -9.15
N PRO A 41 12.82 15.61 -8.88
CA PRO A 41 13.76 15.29 -9.93
C PRO A 41 13.24 14.11 -10.76
N THR A 42 13.42 14.17 -12.07
CA THR A 42 12.96 13.13 -13.01
C THR A 42 13.53 11.76 -12.70
N SER A 43 14.74 11.71 -12.11
CA SER A 43 15.40 10.47 -11.69
C SER A 43 14.56 9.62 -10.73
N ILE A 44 13.66 10.21 -9.95
CA ILE A 44 12.74 9.43 -9.08
C ILE A 44 11.92 8.41 -9.88
N PHE A 45 11.61 8.72 -11.14
CA PHE A 45 10.78 7.89 -12.00
C PHE A 45 11.56 7.12 -13.06
N THR A 46 12.86 7.40 -13.25
CA THR A 46 13.65 6.83 -14.36
C THR A 46 14.91 6.09 -13.90
N ASP A 47 15.29 6.20 -12.64
CA ASP A 47 16.47 5.54 -12.08
C ASP A 47 16.16 4.06 -11.82
N ALA A 48 16.90 3.17 -12.50
CA ALA A 48 16.71 1.72 -12.41
C ALA A 48 17.18 1.15 -11.06
N ASP A 49 18.28 1.67 -10.50
CA ASP A 49 18.81 1.19 -9.22
C ASP A 49 17.84 1.52 -8.09
N ARG A 50 17.20 2.69 -8.19
CA ARG A 50 16.13 3.07 -7.26
C ARG A 50 14.95 2.10 -7.36
N TRP A 51 14.52 1.74 -8.57
CA TRP A 51 13.40 0.84 -8.77
C TRP A 51 13.65 -0.56 -8.16
N GLU A 52 14.84 -1.13 -8.38
CA GLU A 52 15.25 -2.41 -7.79
C GLU A 52 15.24 -2.37 -6.25
N ASN A 53 15.69 -1.26 -5.67
CA ASN A 53 15.64 -1.05 -4.23
C ASN A 53 14.19 -0.92 -3.72
N GLU A 54 13.31 -0.23 -4.44
CA GLU A 54 11.90 -0.12 -4.07
C GLU A 54 11.20 -1.49 -4.14
N MET A 55 11.49 -2.31 -5.16
CA MET A 55 10.95 -3.67 -5.24
C MET A 55 11.37 -4.54 -4.06
N SER A 56 12.68 -4.61 -3.78
CA SER A 56 13.20 -5.47 -2.71
C SER A 56 12.86 -4.99 -1.29
N GLU A 57 12.84 -3.67 -1.04
CA GLU A 57 12.63 -3.14 0.31
C GLU A 57 11.16 -2.85 0.64
N ILE A 58 10.34 -2.53 -0.35
CA ILE A 58 8.95 -2.11 -0.14
C ILE A 58 7.99 -3.20 -0.62
N PHE A 59 8.01 -3.54 -1.90
CA PHE A 59 6.98 -4.41 -2.48
C PHE A 59 7.09 -5.87 -2.02
N GLU A 60 8.30 -6.39 -1.84
CA GLU A 60 8.49 -7.77 -1.35
C GLU A 60 8.26 -7.91 0.16
N LYS A 61 8.45 -6.84 0.94
CA LYS A 61 8.42 -6.90 2.42
C LYS A 61 7.10 -6.43 3.03
N LEU A 62 6.36 -5.55 2.35
CA LEU A 62 5.12 -4.99 2.87
C LEU A 62 3.89 -5.74 2.35
N PRO A 63 2.81 -5.86 3.16
CA PRO A 63 1.58 -6.47 2.70
C PRO A 63 0.93 -5.62 1.60
N LEU A 64 0.69 -6.25 0.44
CA LEU A 64 0.03 -5.62 -0.71
C LEU A 64 -1.46 -6.00 -0.75
N CYS A 65 -2.31 -5.05 -1.13
CA CYS A 65 -3.73 -5.28 -1.34
C CYS A 65 -3.94 -5.83 -2.76
N LEU A 66 -4.03 -7.16 -2.90
CA LEU A 66 -4.03 -7.84 -4.20
C LEU A 66 -5.43 -8.11 -4.77
N ALA A 67 -6.40 -8.42 -3.91
CA ALA A 67 -7.75 -8.76 -4.33
C ALA A 67 -8.77 -8.32 -3.29
N THR A 68 -9.99 -8.05 -3.74
CA THR A 68 -11.12 -7.85 -2.83
C THR A 68 -11.84 -9.17 -2.60
N THR A 69 -12.51 -9.31 -1.45
CA THR A 69 -13.31 -10.51 -1.15
C THR A 69 -14.45 -10.73 -2.16
N ALA A 70 -14.88 -9.68 -2.86
CA ALA A 70 -15.88 -9.80 -3.92
C ALA A 70 -15.33 -10.43 -5.22
N GLU A 71 -14.01 -10.51 -5.39
CA GLU A 71 -13.38 -11.16 -6.55
C GLU A 71 -13.14 -12.66 -6.33
N LEU A 72 -13.19 -13.14 -5.07
CA LEU A 72 -12.94 -14.53 -4.66
C LEU A 72 -14.08 -14.98 -3.74
N LYS A 73 -15.29 -15.11 -4.29
CA LYS A 73 -16.52 -15.34 -3.49
C LYS A 73 -16.75 -16.80 -3.20
N GLU A 74 -16.48 -17.66 -4.17
CA GLU A 74 -16.84 -19.06 -4.13
C GLU A 74 -15.65 -19.94 -3.73
N VAL A 75 -15.97 -21.12 -3.18
CA VAL A 75 -14.94 -22.10 -2.83
C VAL A 75 -14.29 -22.62 -4.12
N GLY A 76 -13.01 -22.35 -4.28
CA GLY A 76 -12.24 -22.73 -5.46
C GLY A 76 -11.87 -21.55 -6.38
N ASP A 77 -12.37 -20.34 -6.10
CA ASP A 77 -11.94 -19.14 -6.80
C ASP A 77 -10.46 -18.86 -6.48
N TYR A 78 -9.68 -18.60 -7.52
CA TYR A 78 -8.29 -18.17 -7.40
C TYR A 78 -8.00 -17.06 -8.41
N LYS A 79 -7.06 -16.19 -8.07
CA LYS A 79 -6.60 -15.09 -8.91
C LYS A 79 -5.09 -15.11 -8.95
N THR A 80 -4.52 -15.11 -10.15
CA THR A 80 -3.08 -15.00 -10.37
C THR A 80 -2.74 -13.55 -10.66
N LEU A 81 -1.64 -13.08 -10.10
CA LEU A 81 -1.11 -11.72 -10.24
C LEU A 81 0.41 -11.81 -10.31
N GLU A 82 0.99 -11.01 -11.20
CA GLU A 82 2.42 -10.78 -11.27
C GLU A 82 2.71 -9.43 -10.63
N ILE A 83 3.76 -9.37 -9.82
CA ILE A 83 4.16 -8.20 -9.03
C ILE A 83 5.59 -7.87 -9.42
#